data_AF-A0A7V5N5S2-F1
#
_entry.id   AF-A0A7V5N5S2-F1
#
_cell.length_a   1.000
_cell.length_b   1.000
_cell.length_c   1.000
_cell.angle_alpha   90.00
_cell.angle_beta   90.00
_cell.angle_gamma   90.00
#
_symmetry.space_group_name_H-M   'P 1'
#
loop_
_entity.id
_entity.type
_entity.pdbx_description
1 polymer ?
#
loop_
_entity_poly.entity_id
_entity_poly.type
_entity_poly.pdbx_seq_one_letter_code
_entity_poly.pdbx_strand_id
1 'polypeptide(L)'
;MFLRKSILLLISVILFFIFAYLFWGYSIDDAFITFRYAENLADGYGLVFNPGGEPVEGYSNFLWLLILALFYKCGLSTYLAAKILGIISFLLAGIIWFFYFKDHKTKYLW
;
A
#
# COMPACT_ATOMS: atom_id res chain seq x y z
N MET A 1 27.03 23.55 -6.72
CA MET A 1 26.54 22.15 -6.95
C MET A 1 25.46 21.73 -5.96
N PHE A 2 25.58 22.02 -4.66
CA PHE A 2 24.61 21.68 -3.62
C PHE A 2 23.23 22.35 -3.82
N LEU A 3 23.20 23.66 -4.09
CA LEU A 3 21.96 24.43 -4.28
C LEU A 3 21.05 23.89 -5.41
N ARG A 4 21.64 23.47 -6.53
CA ARG A 4 20.89 22.89 -7.67
C ARG A 4 20.24 21.55 -7.32
N LYS A 5 20.89 20.71 -6.51
CA LYS A 5 20.32 19.42 -6.06
C LYS A 5 19.15 19.64 -5.10
N SER A 6 19.25 20.59 -4.19
CA SER A 6 18.18 20.93 -3.25
C SER A 6 16.94 21.49 -3.96
N ILE A 7 17.13 22.33 -4.99
CA ILE A 7 16.02 22.84 -5.82
C ILE A 7 15.32 21.70 -6.56
N LEU A 8 16.08 20.80 -7.18
CA LEU A 8 15.50 19.64 -7.88
C LEU A 8 14.70 18.75 -6.93
N LEU A 9 15.23 18.48 -5.73
CA LEU A 9 14.53 17.72 -4.70
C LEU A 9 13.21 18.40 -4.30
N LEU A 10 13.23 19.71 -4.07
CA LEU A 10 12.03 20.46 -3.71
C LEU A 10 10.97 20.37 -4.82
N ILE A 11 11.37 20.54 -6.08
CA ILE A 11 10.48 20.40 -7.23
C ILE A 11 9.89 18.99 -7.28
N SER A 12 10.70 17.94 -7.11
CA SER A 12 10.22 16.55 -7.10
C SER A 12 9.21 16.29 -5.98
N VAL A 13 9.44 16.84 -4.79
CA VAL A 13 8.51 16.71 -3.65
C VAL A 13 7.19 17.42 -3.94
N ILE A 14 7.25 18.65 -4.47
CA ILE A 14 6.03 19.41 -4.84
C ILE A 14 5.24 18.65 -5.91
N LEU A 15 5.90 18.19 -6.97
CA LEU A 15 5.26 17.42 -8.03
C LEU A 15 4.62 16.15 -7.47
N PHE A 16 5.32 15.41 -6.60
CA PHE A 16 4.77 14.23 -5.94
C PHE A 16 3.46 14.53 -5.21
N PHE A 17 3.40 15.60 -4.41
CA PHE A 17 2.18 15.97 -3.67
C PHE A 17 1.05 16.43 -4.60
N ILE A 18 1.37 17.13 -5.69
CA ILE A 18 0.37 17.51 -6.71
C ILE A 18 -0.24 16.24 -7.32
N PHE A 19 0.58 15.29 -7.76
CA PHE A 19 0.10 14.02 -8.31
C PHE A 19 -0.67 13.20 -7.28
N ALA A 20 -0.17 13.09 -6.04
CA ALA A 20 -0.85 12.36 -4.98
C ALA A 20 -2.26 12.94 -4.69
N TYR A 21 -2.42 14.26 -4.75
CA TYR A 21 -3.71 14.91 -4.60
C TYR A 21 -4.63 14.64 -5.80
N LEU A 22 -4.14 14.88 -7.03
CA LEU A 22 -4.93 14.70 -8.26
C LEU A 22 -5.42 13.25 -8.44
N PHE A 23 -4.58 12.29 -8.08
CA PHE A 23 -4.86 10.87 -8.25
C PHE A 23 -5.34 10.19 -6.96
N TRP A 24 -5.62 10.96 -5.90
CA TRP A 24 -6.08 10.36 -4.65
C TRP A 24 -7.33 9.52 -4.86
N GLY A 25 -8.32 9.95 -5.65
CA GLY A 25 -9.53 9.16 -5.88
C GLY A 25 -9.33 7.86 -6.68
N TYR A 26 -8.20 7.72 -7.37
CA TYR A 26 -7.93 6.59 -8.24
C TYR A 26 -7.35 5.40 -7.46
N SER A 27 -7.78 4.19 -7.83
CA SER A 27 -7.17 2.94 -7.40
C SER A 27 -7.22 1.95 -8.55
N ILE A 28 -6.24 1.03 -8.56
CA ILE A 28 -6.20 -0.06 -9.53
C ILE A 28 -7.38 -1.00 -9.24
N ASP A 29 -8.06 -1.41 -10.31
CA ASP A 29 -9.23 -2.29 -10.32
C ASP A 29 -8.95 -3.65 -9.66
N ASP A 30 -7.79 -4.24 -9.94
CA ASP A 30 -7.37 -5.55 -9.39
C ASP A 30 -7.35 -5.57 -7.84
N ALA A 31 -7.11 -4.43 -7.20
CA ALA A 31 -7.16 -4.32 -5.74
C ALA A 31 -8.55 -4.65 -5.16
N PHE A 32 -9.61 -4.39 -5.91
CA PHE A 32 -10.99 -4.67 -5.47
C PHE A 32 -11.30 -6.15 -5.36
N ILE A 33 -10.57 -7.01 -6.07
CA ILE A 33 -10.67 -8.46 -5.86
C ILE A 33 -10.28 -8.80 -4.43
N THR A 34 -9.12 -8.30 -3.98
CA THR A 34 -8.65 -8.52 -2.60
C THR A 34 -9.62 -7.94 -1.58
N PHE A 35 -10.16 -6.75 -1.83
CA PHE A 35 -11.12 -6.09 -0.94
C PHE A 35 -12.38 -6.93 -0.77
N ARG A 36 -12.92 -7.47 -1.87
CA ARG A 36 -14.12 -8.31 -1.82
C ARG A 36 -13.93 -9.55 -0.96
N TYR A 37 -12.80 -10.24 -1.12
CA TYR A 37 -12.49 -11.40 -0.28
C TYR A 37 -12.28 -11.01 1.19
N ALA A 38 -11.61 -9.89 1.46
CA ALA A 38 -11.38 -9.40 2.82
C ALA A 38 -12.69 -9.07 3.54
N GLU A 39 -13.61 -8.39 2.85
CA GLU A 39 -14.94 -8.03 3.35
C GLU A 39 -15.78 -9.29 3.60
N ASN A 40 -15.85 -10.21 2.64
CA ASN A 40 -16.60 -11.45 2.79
C ASN A 40 -16.07 -12.33 3.94
N LEU A 41 -14.74 -12.38 4.11
CA LEU A 41 -14.12 -13.07 5.24
C LEU A 41 -14.54 -12.41 6.57
N ALA A 42 -14.48 -11.07 6.64
CA ALA A 42 -14.79 -10.33 7.85
C ALA A 42 -16.29 -10.43 8.23
N ASP A 43 -17.18 -10.46 7.24
CA ASP A 43 -18.63 -10.64 7.41
C ASP A 43 -19.05 -12.08 7.72
N GLY A 44 -18.11 -13.04 7.68
CA GLY A 44 -18.35 -14.44 8.02
C GLY A 44 -18.81 -15.33 6.87
N TYR A 45 -18.79 -14.84 5.63
CA TYR A 45 -19.07 -15.66 4.44
C TYR A 45 -17.88 -16.56 4.03
N GLY A 46 -16.71 -16.33 4.62
CA GLY A 46 -15.48 -17.07 4.32
C GLY A 46 -14.71 -16.48 3.14
N LEU A 47 -13.68 -17.22 2.69
CA LEU A 47 -12.79 -16.82 1.59
C LEU A 47 -13.45 -17.10 0.22
N VAL A 48 -14.50 -16.35 -0.10
CA VAL A 48 -15.26 -16.46 -1.35
C VAL A 48 -15.38 -15.10 -2.02
N PHE A 49 -15.50 -15.06 -3.35
CA PHE A 49 -15.79 -13.82 -4.08
C PHE A 49 -17.28 -13.45 -4.04
N ASN A 50 -18.14 -14.45 -4.28
CA ASN A 50 -19.60 -14.32 -4.21
C ASN A 50 -20.13 -15.24 -3.09
N PRO A 51 -20.75 -14.70 -2.02
CA PRO A 51 -21.40 -15.51 -0.99
C PRO A 51 -22.42 -16.49 -1.58
N GLY A 52 -22.36 -17.75 -1.15
CA GLY A 52 -23.21 -18.84 -1.67
C GLY A 52 -22.73 -19.49 -2.97
N GLY A 53 -21.67 -18.97 -3.60
CA GLY A 53 -21.00 -19.61 -4.72
C GLY A 53 -19.95 -20.64 -4.30
N GLU A 54 -19.32 -21.28 -5.29
CA GLU A 54 -18.19 -22.18 -5.03
C GLU A 54 -16.97 -21.39 -4.51
N PRO A 55 -16.27 -21.91 -3.48
CA PRO A 55 -15.04 -21.31 -3.00
C PRO A 55 -13.92 -21.50 -4.02
N VAL A 56 -13.34 -20.38 -4.47
CA VAL A 56 -12.21 -20.34 -5.40
C VAL A 56 -11.16 -19.40 -4.80
N GLU A 57 -9.88 -19.78 -4.90
CA GLU A 57 -8.78 -18.92 -4.48
C GLU A 57 -8.43 -17.92 -5.59
N GLY A 58 -9.13 -16.78 -5.60
CA GLY A 58 -8.94 -15.72 -6.59
C GLY A 58 -7.99 -14.59 -6.18
N TYR A 59 -7.23 -14.74 -5.08
CA TYR A 59 -6.33 -13.71 -4.56
C TYR A 59 -4.87 -14.19 -4.56
N SER A 60 -3.92 -13.27 -4.72
CA SER A 60 -2.48 -13.57 -4.76
C SER A 60 -1.69 -13.05 -3.54
N ASN A 61 -2.40 -12.47 -2.57
CA ASN A 61 -1.83 -11.68 -1.48
C ASN A 61 -2.50 -12.00 -0.13
N PHE A 62 -2.53 -13.28 0.25
CA PHE A 62 -3.27 -13.77 1.42
C PHE A 62 -3.02 -13.00 2.73
N LEU A 63 -1.77 -12.71 3.06
CA LEU A 63 -1.45 -11.93 4.27
C LEU A 63 -2.08 -10.53 4.24
N TRP A 64 -2.05 -9.88 3.07
CA TRP A 64 -2.63 -8.54 2.88
C TRP A 64 -4.16 -8.57 3.03
N LEU A 65 -4.80 -9.58 2.45
CA LEU A 65 -6.23 -9.84 2.62
C LEU A 65 -6.61 -9.95 4.10
N LEU A 66 -5.88 -10.77 4.89
CA LEU A 66 -6.16 -10.94 6.32
C LEU A 66 -6.02 -9.63 7.10
N ILE A 67 -5.00 -8.82 6.79
CA ILE A 67 -4.83 -7.49 7.38
C ILE A 67 -6.03 -6.62 7.05
N LEU A 68 -6.43 -6.53 5.77
CA LEU A 68 -7.57 -5.71 5.36
C LEU A 68 -8.88 -6.18 6.00
N ALA A 69 -9.09 -7.49 6.13
CA ALA A 69 -10.27 -8.05 6.79
C ALA A 69 -10.35 -7.62 8.27
N LEU A 70 -9.19 -7.56 8.96
CA LEU A 70 -9.12 -7.06 10.34
C LEU A 70 -9.53 -5.59 10.43
N PHE A 71 -8.98 -4.72 9.56
CA PHE A 71 -9.33 -3.29 9.55
C PHE A 71 -10.80 -3.05 9.16
N TYR A 72 -11.33 -3.86 8.23
CA TYR A 72 -12.74 -3.82 7.87
C TYR A 72 -13.64 -4.16 9.04
N LYS A 73 -13.29 -5.20 9.81
CA LYS A 73 -14.00 -5.56 11.04
C LYS A 73 -13.96 -4.46 12.11
N CYS A 74 -12.95 -3.59 12.09
CA CYS A 74 -12.86 -2.40 12.94
C CYS A 74 -13.65 -1.18 12.41
N GLY A 75 -14.37 -1.31 11.29
CA GLY A 75 -15.24 -0.27 10.73
C GLY A 75 -14.59 0.63 9.68
N LEU A 76 -13.38 0.31 9.21
CA LEU A 76 -12.72 1.05 8.13
C LEU A 76 -13.04 0.41 6.78
N SER A 77 -13.31 1.20 5.74
CA SER A 77 -13.40 0.62 4.39
C SER A 77 -12.05 0.02 3.98
N THR A 78 -12.08 -1.13 3.31
CA THR A 78 -10.89 -1.80 2.77
C THR A 78 -10.07 -0.88 1.88
N TYR A 79 -10.74 -0.06 1.07
CA TYR A 79 -10.14 0.99 0.25
C TYR A 79 -9.31 2.01 1.06
N LEU A 80 -9.88 2.55 2.14
CA LEU A 80 -9.18 3.53 2.98
C LEU A 80 -8.05 2.87 3.78
N ALA A 81 -8.32 1.69 4.35
CA ALA A 81 -7.33 0.90 5.08
C ALA A 81 -6.11 0.60 4.19
N ALA A 82 -6.33 0.12 2.96
CA ALA A 82 -5.27 -0.19 2.02
C ALA A 82 -4.38 1.03 1.71
N LYS A 83 -4.96 2.21 1.56
CA LYS A 83 -4.19 3.44 1.33
C LYS A 83 -3.36 3.86 2.53
N ILE A 84 -3.96 3.89 3.71
CA ILE A 84 -3.27 4.27 4.95
C ILE A 84 -2.10 3.31 5.19
N LEU A 85 -2.36 2.00 5.12
CA LEU A 85 -1.36 0.98 5.31
C LEU A 85 -0.28 0.99 4.22
N GLY A 86 -0.64 1.30 2.97
CA GLY A 86 0.31 1.48 1.88
C GLY A 86 1.26 2.65 2.12
N ILE A 87 0.76 3.79 2.58
CA ILE A 87 1.58 4.95 2.98
C ILE A 87 2.50 4.58 4.14
N ILE A 88 1.98 3.93 5.18
CA ILE A 88 2.78 3.48 6.33
C ILE A 88 3.89 2.53 5.86
N SER A 89 3.57 1.55 5.02
CA SER A 89 4.53 0.58 4.49
C SER A 89 5.62 1.26 3.67
N PHE A 90 5.25 2.23 2.83
CA PHE A 90 6.21 3.02 2.04
C PHE A 90 7.17 3.81 2.94
N LEU A 91 6.64 4.51 3.95
CA LEU A 91 7.45 5.29 4.89
C LEU A 91 8.38 4.38 5.71
N LEU A 92 7.86 3.27 6.23
CA LEU A 92 8.66 2.28 6.98
C LEU A 92 9.77 1.69 6.12
N ALA A 93 9.47 1.30 4.88
CA ALA A 93 10.48 0.80 3.95
C ALA A 93 11.56 1.86 3.67
N GLY A 94 11.18 3.13 3.48
CA GLY A 94 12.11 4.23 3.29
C GLY A 94 13.00 4.49 4.51
N ILE A 95 12.44 4.42 5.72
CA ILE A 95 13.18 4.55 6.98
C ILE A 95 14.19 3.39 7.14
N ILE A 96 13.74 2.15 6.94
CA ILE A 96 14.61 0.96 7.01
C ILE A 96 15.74 1.07 6.00
N TRP A 97 15.42 1.43 4.75
CA TRP A 97 16.41 1.63 3.69
C TRP A 97 17.42 2.72 4.07
N PHE A 98 16.95 3.87 4.56
CA PHE A 98 17.83 4.96 4.99
C PHE A 98 18.79 4.50 6.09
N PHE A 99 18.31 3.85 7.14
CA PHE A 99 19.19 3.39 8.23
C PHE A 99 20.14 2.29 7.79
N TYR A 100 19.70 1.37 6.95
CA TYR A 100 20.55 0.32 6.40
C TYR A 100 21.72 0.91 5.60
N PHE A 101 21.45 1.90 4.73
CA PHE A 101 22.46 2.46 3.83
C PHE A 101 23.21 3.69 4.36
N LYS A 102 22.70 4.38 5.39
CA LYS A 102 23.35 5.57 5.97
C LYS A 102 24.75 5.24 6.53
N ASP A 103 24.87 4.10 7.19
CA ASP A 103 26.11 3.70 7.87
C ASP A 103 27.03 2.87 6.96
N HIS A 104 26.51 2.37 5.83
CA HIS A 104 27.30 1.75 4.78
C HIS A 104 27.95 2.81 3.87
N LYS A 105 28.83 3.65 4.43
CA LYS A 105 29.76 4.42 3.62
C LYS A 105 30.74 3.46 2.94
N THR A 106 30.67 3.37 1.61
CA THR A 106 31.70 2.77 0.73
C THR A 106 32.01 1.28 0.93
N LYS A 107 31.34 0.40 0.17
CA LYS A 107 31.94 -0.87 -0.33
C LYS A 107 31.35 -1.38 -1.66
N TYR A 108 30.63 -0.54 -2.39
CA TYR A 108 30.25 -0.83 -3.77
C TYR A 108 31.02 0.13 -4.68
N LEU A 109 32.32 -0.16 -4.83
CA LEU A 109 33.14 0.34 -5.92
C LEU A 109 32.81 -0.52 -7.14
N TRP A 110 32.03 0.03 -8.06
CA TRP A 110 32.33 -0.10 -9.48
C TRP A 110 32.94 1.22 -9.91
#